data_AF-A0A254RV78-F1
#
_entry.id   AF-A0A254RV78-F1
#
_cell.length_a   1.000
_cell.length_b   1.000
_cell.length_c   1.000
_cell.angle_alpha   90.00
_cell.angle_beta   90.00
_cell.angle_gamma   90.00
#
_symmetry.space_group_name_H-M   'P 1'
#
loop_
_entity.id
_entity.type
_entity.pdbx_description
1 polymer ?
#
loop_
_entity_poly.entity_id
_entity_poly.type
_entity_poly.pdbx_seq_one_letter_code
_entity_poly.pdbx_strand_id
1 'polypeptide(L)'
;MKVLLVEDTESSVKTCKDVVEECYNGIIEVVNVANPDDALNKIDSTFDAMIVDLRLEKNTQGGDFIEKLESLGVRIPTVIHTGTPDDVKPEWGALKIFSRDDCGYQDVFDYLLSIYSTGITEIAGLRGFLESQMQRFYKEAFADNVDLWIDRAKNAENRVKSSLLRMLISRLDCESFMHDENSYPEEFYVPVIDSNLYTGSVVRSKLTGQRFVVLSPACDLVIRNEKPKIKSITLCELQSIESHGFQIGNDPQLFFSNGDKKKLGALFQNSNDDKEYIRYHWLPYTKNIEGGFINFTMPISELYGIFFEMYDVETYRIAPVFVKNILSRFSSYYARQGQPDLVPEESMEKMIWIAKSKEIKP
;
A
#
# COMPACT_ATOMS: atom_id res chain seq x y z
N MET A 1 11.55 19.01 -14.95
CA MET A 1 10.90 17.78 -15.44
C MET A 1 11.27 17.60 -16.91
N LYS A 2 11.82 16.45 -17.28
CA LYS A 2 12.18 16.13 -18.66
C LYS A 2 11.16 15.18 -19.27
N VAL A 3 10.59 15.58 -20.40
CA VAL A 3 9.48 14.86 -21.06
C VAL A 3 9.93 14.39 -22.44
N LEU A 4 9.70 13.11 -22.72
CA LEU A 4 9.86 12.55 -24.07
C LEU A 4 8.54 12.69 -24.83
N LEU A 5 8.56 13.38 -25.96
CA LEU A 5 7.43 13.49 -26.88
C LEU A 5 7.66 12.58 -28.08
N VAL A 6 6.80 11.59 -28.27
CA VAL A 6 6.80 10.70 -29.44
C VAL A 6 5.69 11.16 -30.39
N GLU A 7 6.07 11.92 -31.42
CA GLU A 7 5.16 12.61 -32.34
C GLU A 7 5.88 12.85 -33.68
N ASP A 8 5.28 12.38 -34.78
CA ASP A 8 5.82 12.46 -36.13
C ASP A 8 5.41 13.76 -36.87
N THR A 9 4.36 14.41 -36.41
CA THR A 9 3.76 15.57 -37.07
C THR A 9 4.40 16.88 -36.60
N GLU A 10 5.20 17.51 -37.46
CA GLU A 10 5.94 18.75 -37.15
C GLU A 10 5.08 19.89 -36.56
N SER A 11 3.83 20.05 -37.04
CA SER A 11 2.93 21.08 -36.50
C SER A 11 2.54 20.80 -35.05
N SER A 12 2.28 19.53 -34.70
CA SER A 12 1.98 19.12 -33.33
C SER A 12 3.19 19.34 -32.41
N VAL A 13 4.38 18.99 -32.90
CA VAL A 13 5.65 19.22 -32.18
C VAL A 13 5.88 20.70 -31.92
N LYS A 14 5.63 21.55 -32.92
CA LYS A 14 5.77 23.00 -32.77
C LYS A 14 4.82 23.54 -31.72
N THR A 15 3.53 23.21 -31.81
CA THR A 15 2.52 23.61 -30.81
C THR A 15 2.92 23.18 -29.40
N CYS A 16 3.44 21.96 -29.24
CA CYS A 16 3.93 21.46 -27.95
C CYS A 16 5.07 22.33 -27.40
N LYS A 17 6.06 22.67 -28.24
CA LYS A 17 7.20 23.51 -27.85
C LYS A 17 6.79 24.94 -27.54
N ASP A 18 5.90 25.53 -28.34
CA ASP A 18 5.39 26.88 -28.12
C ASP A 18 4.71 26.97 -26.73
N VAL A 19 3.88 25.98 -26.35
CA VAL A 19 3.26 25.91 -25.01
C VAL A 19 4.31 25.80 -23.89
N VAL A 20 5.38 25.04 -24.10
CA VAL A 20 6.46 24.93 -23.09
C VAL A 20 7.18 26.27 -22.93
N GLU A 21 7.50 26.96 -24.03
CA GLU A 21 8.17 28.26 -23.99
C GLU A 21 7.30 29.34 -23.34
N GLU A 22 5.98 29.34 -23.60
CA GLU A 22 5.06 30.34 -23.07
C GLU A 22 4.67 30.10 -21.60
N CYS A 23 4.42 28.84 -21.21
CA CYS A 23 3.83 28.51 -19.91
C CYS A 23 4.77 27.81 -18.93
N TYR A 24 5.80 27.10 -19.41
CA TYR A 24 6.60 26.19 -18.59
C TYR A 24 8.12 26.36 -18.76
N ASN A 25 8.55 27.53 -19.22
CA ASN A 25 9.95 27.81 -19.50
C ASN A 25 10.83 27.59 -18.26
N GLY A 26 11.86 26.75 -18.39
CA GLY A 26 12.76 26.36 -17.31
C GLY A 26 12.20 25.33 -16.32
N ILE A 27 10.93 24.96 -16.42
CA ILE A 27 10.27 23.94 -15.59
C ILE A 27 10.23 22.60 -16.34
N ILE A 28 9.86 22.65 -17.62
CA ILE A 28 9.73 21.49 -18.49
C ILE A 28 10.75 21.57 -19.63
N GLU A 29 11.46 20.46 -19.85
CA GLU A 29 12.29 20.24 -21.03
C GLU A 29 11.63 19.16 -21.89
N VAL A 30 11.30 19.46 -23.15
CA VAL A 30 10.73 18.48 -24.08
C VAL A 30 11.78 18.04 -25.09
N VAL A 31 11.96 16.72 -25.18
CA VAL A 31 12.74 16.08 -26.23
C VAL A 31 11.77 15.36 -27.16
N ASN A 32 11.71 15.77 -28.43
CA ASN A 32 10.90 15.10 -29.44
C ASN A 32 11.69 13.98 -30.13
N VAL A 33 10.98 12.89 -30.44
CA VAL A 33 11.36 11.82 -31.36
C VAL A 33 10.19 11.51 -32.29
N ALA A 34 10.47 11.25 -33.57
CA ALA A 34 9.42 11.08 -34.57
C ALA A 34 8.88 9.64 -34.66
N ASN A 35 9.65 8.64 -34.22
CA ASN A 35 9.25 7.24 -34.31
C ASN A 35 9.57 6.45 -33.03
N PRO A 36 8.89 5.31 -32.81
CA PRO A 36 9.08 4.46 -31.63
C PRO A 36 10.48 3.86 -31.45
N ASP A 37 11.19 3.52 -32.53
CA ASP A 37 12.52 2.91 -32.42
C ASP A 37 13.56 3.92 -31.92
N ASP A 38 13.49 5.16 -32.42
CA ASP A 38 14.27 6.27 -31.90
C ASP A 38 13.91 6.59 -30.47
N ALA A 39 12.62 6.49 -30.10
CA ALA A 39 12.19 6.61 -28.72
C ALA A 39 12.86 5.56 -27.82
N LEU A 40 12.86 4.28 -28.21
CA LEU A 40 13.52 3.22 -27.44
C LEU A 40 15.03 3.42 -27.29
N ASN A 41 15.70 3.88 -28.34
CA ASN A 41 17.13 4.15 -28.29
C ASN A 41 17.46 5.38 -27.42
N LYS A 42 16.52 6.33 -27.34
CA LYS A 42 16.71 7.58 -26.61
C LYS A 42 16.24 7.50 -25.16
N ILE A 43 15.28 6.61 -24.86
CA ILE A 43 14.82 6.34 -23.51
C ILE A 43 16.04 5.95 -22.69
N ASP A 44 16.38 6.86 -21.80
CA ASP A 44 17.37 6.66 -20.78
C ASP A 44 16.72 7.00 -19.44
N SER A 45 17.53 6.87 -18.41
CA SER A 45 17.13 7.18 -17.03
C SER A 45 17.01 8.68 -16.71
N THR A 46 16.92 9.57 -17.70
CA THR A 46 16.75 11.02 -17.50
C THR A 46 15.34 11.54 -17.71
N PHE A 47 14.43 10.72 -18.26
CA PHE A 47 13.06 11.13 -18.52
C PHE A 47 12.15 10.89 -17.32
N ASP A 48 11.33 11.89 -17.02
CA ASP A 48 10.36 11.90 -15.93
C ASP A 48 8.95 11.55 -16.42
N ALA A 49 8.65 11.81 -17.68
CA ALA A 49 7.36 11.51 -18.28
C ALA A 49 7.46 11.32 -19.79
N MET A 50 6.41 10.73 -20.38
CA MET A 50 6.31 10.52 -21.81
C MET A 50 4.92 10.86 -22.34
N ILE A 51 4.89 11.55 -23.48
CA ILE A 51 3.68 11.85 -24.25
C ILE A 51 3.80 11.10 -25.58
N VAL A 52 2.80 10.29 -25.91
CA VAL A 52 2.81 9.44 -27.11
C VAL A 52 1.60 9.77 -27.98
N ASP A 53 1.81 10.10 -29.26
CA ASP A 53 0.71 10.04 -30.24
C ASP A 53 0.44 8.58 -30.60
N LEU A 54 -0.83 8.27 -30.82
CA LEU A 54 -1.27 6.92 -31.14
C LEU A 54 -0.97 6.53 -32.59
N ARG A 55 -1.00 7.48 -33.52
CA ARG A 55 -0.76 7.22 -34.94
C ARG A 55 0.65 7.67 -35.31
N LEU A 56 1.61 6.76 -35.26
CA LEU A 56 3.02 7.03 -35.56
C LEU A 56 3.40 6.33 -36.87
N GLU A 57 3.62 7.08 -37.94
CA GLU A 57 3.82 6.52 -39.29
C GLU A 57 2.69 5.58 -39.78
N LYS A 58 2.77 5.10 -41.03
CA LYS A 58 1.69 4.34 -41.68
C LYS A 58 1.40 2.95 -41.09
N ASN A 59 2.32 2.38 -40.32
CA ASN A 59 2.27 0.95 -39.93
C ASN A 59 2.54 0.67 -38.44
N THR A 60 2.85 1.67 -37.62
CA THR A 60 3.20 1.43 -36.20
C THR A 60 2.22 2.17 -35.30
N GLN A 61 1.53 1.47 -34.41
CA GLN A 61 0.66 2.12 -33.45
C GLN A 61 1.47 2.53 -32.21
N GLY A 62 1.27 3.76 -31.72
CA GLY A 62 1.86 4.22 -30.46
C GLY A 62 1.48 3.32 -29.27
N GLY A 63 0.35 2.61 -29.37
CA GLY A 63 -0.04 1.57 -28.41
C GLY A 63 0.91 0.38 -28.33
N ASP A 64 1.36 -0.15 -29.48
CA ASP A 64 2.31 -1.29 -29.52
C ASP A 64 3.66 -0.89 -28.89
N PHE A 65 4.03 0.39 -29.02
CA PHE A 65 5.19 0.95 -28.36
C PHE A 65 5.05 0.99 -26.83
N ILE A 66 3.87 1.39 -26.32
CA ILE A 66 3.60 1.41 -24.87
C ILE A 66 3.67 -0.01 -24.30
N GLU A 67 3.05 -0.99 -24.96
CA GLU A 67 3.11 -2.41 -24.53
C GLU A 67 4.57 -2.92 -24.52
N LYS A 68 5.36 -2.54 -25.52
CA LYS A 68 6.79 -2.88 -25.56
C LYS A 68 7.55 -2.27 -24.38
N LEU A 69 7.27 -1.03 -23.97
CA LEU A 69 7.89 -0.41 -22.80
C LEU A 69 7.55 -1.13 -21.50
N GLU A 70 6.31 -1.57 -21.33
CA GLU A 70 5.89 -2.36 -20.18
C GLU A 70 6.64 -3.68 -20.11
N SER A 71 6.79 -4.37 -21.25
CA SER A 71 7.53 -5.63 -21.33
C SER A 71 9.02 -5.49 -20.96
N LEU A 72 9.59 -4.29 -21.16
CA LEU A 72 10.97 -3.95 -20.81
C LEU A 72 11.10 -3.43 -19.36
N GLY A 73 9.99 -3.29 -18.62
CA GLY A 73 9.99 -2.81 -17.24
C GLY A 73 10.28 -1.31 -17.10
N VAL A 74 10.05 -0.52 -18.15
CA VAL A 74 10.24 0.94 -18.13
C VAL A 74 9.15 1.58 -17.28
N ARG A 75 9.54 2.24 -16.18
CA ARG A 75 8.64 2.89 -15.21
C ARG A 75 8.61 4.40 -15.41
N ILE A 76 8.16 4.84 -16.58
CA ILE A 76 8.00 6.27 -16.91
C ILE A 76 6.50 6.55 -17.05
N PRO A 77 5.94 7.49 -16.27
CA PRO A 77 4.56 7.98 -16.44
C PRO A 77 4.28 8.33 -17.89
N THR A 78 3.35 7.60 -18.51
CA THR A 78 3.05 7.72 -19.94
C THR A 78 1.61 8.15 -20.14
N VAL A 79 1.41 9.14 -21.01
CA VAL A 79 0.08 9.60 -21.44
C VAL A 79 -0.03 9.55 -22.95
N ILE A 80 -1.25 9.31 -23.43
CA ILE A 80 -1.55 9.34 -24.86
C ILE A 80 -2.22 10.68 -25.17
N HIS A 81 -1.73 11.38 -26.20
CA HIS A 81 -2.37 12.60 -26.71
C HIS A 81 -2.65 12.44 -28.20
N THR A 82 -3.90 12.18 -28.55
CA THR A 82 -4.28 11.70 -29.88
C THR A 82 -5.57 12.33 -30.39
N GLY A 83 -5.73 12.38 -31.72
CA GLY A 83 -6.99 12.75 -32.38
C GLY A 83 -7.95 11.57 -32.58
N THR A 84 -7.55 10.34 -32.25
CA THR A 84 -8.39 9.14 -32.39
C THR A 84 -8.41 8.34 -31.09
N PRO A 85 -9.03 8.88 -30.02
CA PRO A 85 -9.04 8.24 -28.70
C PRO A 85 -9.77 6.88 -28.71
N ASP A 86 -10.71 6.66 -29.63
CA ASP A 86 -11.46 5.39 -29.77
C ASP A 86 -10.59 4.22 -30.22
N ASP A 87 -9.41 4.48 -30.81
CA ASP A 87 -8.46 3.45 -31.23
C ASP A 87 -7.64 2.92 -30.03
N VAL A 88 -7.80 3.48 -28.84
CA VAL A 88 -7.04 3.09 -27.65
C VAL A 88 -7.57 1.79 -27.03
N LYS A 89 -6.65 0.85 -26.77
CA LYS A 89 -6.99 -0.41 -26.08
C LYS A 89 -6.82 -0.27 -24.56
N PRO A 90 -7.72 -0.86 -23.75
CA PRO A 90 -7.64 -0.81 -22.30
C PRO A 90 -6.38 -1.44 -21.69
N GLU A 91 -5.72 -2.33 -22.44
CA GLU A 91 -4.51 -3.05 -22.02
C GLU A 91 -3.23 -2.21 -22.06
N TRP A 92 -3.22 -1.07 -22.74
CA TRP A 92 -2.04 -0.20 -22.76
C TRP A 92 -1.95 0.55 -21.42
N GLY A 93 -0.84 0.42 -20.68
CA GLY A 93 -0.65 1.11 -19.40
C GLY A 93 -0.36 2.60 -19.48
N ALA A 94 -1.01 3.31 -20.41
CA ALA A 94 -1.10 4.76 -20.35
C ALA A 94 -1.92 5.17 -19.12
N LEU A 95 -1.42 6.16 -18.38
CA LEU A 95 -2.08 6.67 -17.17
C LEU A 95 -3.35 7.47 -17.51
N LYS A 96 -3.34 8.13 -18.66
CA LYS A 96 -4.47 8.92 -19.15
C LYS A 96 -4.39 9.10 -20.67
N ILE A 97 -5.57 9.20 -21.30
CA ILE A 97 -5.75 9.49 -22.71
C ILE A 97 -6.35 10.90 -22.80
N PHE A 98 -5.74 11.75 -23.63
CA PHE A 98 -6.19 13.09 -23.93
C PHE A 98 -6.58 13.17 -25.41
N SER A 99 -7.83 13.56 -25.66
CA SER A 99 -8.32 13.88 -27.00
C SER A 99 -7.79 15.25 -27.43
N ARG A 100 -7.22 15.35 -28.63
CA ARG A 100 -6.76 16.63 -29.20
C ARG A 100 -7.89 17.63 -29.45
N ASP A 101 -9.11 17.13 -29.61
CA ASP A 101 -10.29 17.97 -29.84
C ASP A 101 -10.74 18.69 -28.56
N ASP A 102 -10.47 18.10 -27.39
CA ASP A 102 -10.98 18.57 -26.10
C ASP A 102 -9.88 19.16 -25.19
N CYS A 103 -8.62 18.76 -25.37
CA CYS A 103 -7.52 19.10 -24.47
C CYS A 103 -6.25 19.51 -25.23
N GLY A 104 -5.66 20.62 -24.79
CA GLY A 104 -4.40 21.12 -25.31
C GLY A 104 -3.19 20.50 -24.60
N TYR A 105 -1.99 20.83 -25.09
CA TYR A 105 -0.74 20.41 -24.43
C TYR A 105 -0.61 20.96 -23.00
N GLN A 106 -1.21 22.11 -22.71
CA GLN A 106 -1.20 22.68 -21.36
C GLN A 106 -1.86 21.74 -20.35
N ASP A 107 -3.05 21.21 -20.67
CA ASP A 107 -3.75 20.24 -19.81
C ASP A 107 -2.94 18.97 -19.58
N VAL A 108 -2.23 18.51 -20.62
CA VAL A 108 -1.33 17.35 -20.55
C VAL A 108 -0.17 17.63 -19.60
N PHE A 109 0.48 18.79 -19.72
CA PHE A 109 1.62 19.16 -18.86
C PHE A 109 1.21 19.39 -17.42
N ASP A 110 0.07 20.03 -17.15
CA ASP A 110 -0.44 20.22 -15.78
C ASP A 110 -0.71 18.87 -15.09
N TYR A 111 -1.24 17.91 -15.83
CA TYR A 111 -1.44 16.54 -15.34
C TYR A 111 -0.10 15.83 -15.06
N LEU A 112 0.87 15.91 -15.99
CA LEU A 112 2.19 15.30 -15.81
C LEU A 112 2.97 15.94 -14.65
N LEU A 113 2.88 17.26 -14.47
CA LEU A 113 3.47 17.96 -13.32
C LEU A 113 2.82 17.52 -12.00
N SER A 114 1.52 17.28 -12.00
CA SER A 114 0.81 16.74 -10.84
C SER A 114 1.25 15.32 -10.49
N ILE A 115 1.62 14.51 -11.49
CA ILE A 115 2.24 13.18 -11.24
C ILE A 115 3.67 13.37 -10.74
N TYR A 116 4.46 14.22 -11.38
CA TYR A 116 5.85 14.46 -11.00
C TYR A 116 5.98 14.94 -9.55
N SER A 117 5.06 15.81 -9.10
CA SER A 117 5.05 16.31 -7.71
C SER A 117 4.74 15.25 -6.65
N THR A 118 4.23 14.06 -7.05
CA THR A 118 4.09 12.92 -6.13
C THR A 118 5.43 12.29 -5.75
N GLY A 119 6.52 12.60 -6.46
CA GLY A 119 7.83 12.01 -6.25
C GLY A 119 7.97 10.58 -6.78
N ILE A 120 6.99 10.04 -7.51
CA ILE A 120 7.03 8.66 -7.99
C ILE A 120 8.24 8.37 -8.89
N THR A 121 8.68 9.33 -9.70
CA THR A 121 9.87 9.20 -10.55
C THR A 121 11.16 9.26 -9.73
N GLU A 122 11.19 10.06 -8.67
CA GLU A 122 12.30 10.13 -7.71
C GLU A 122 12.46 8.83 -6.91
N ILE A 123 11.35 8.10 -6.68
CA ILE A 123 11.37 6.83 -5.96
C ILE A 123 11.62 5.64 -6.91
N ALA A 124 10.78 5.50 -7.93
CA ALA A 124 10.66 4.30 -8.76
C ALA A 124 11.18 4.46 -10.20
N GLY A 125 11.60 5.66 -10.60
CA GLY A 125 12.23 5.89 -11.91
C GLY A 125 13.56 5.15 -12.03
N LEU A 126 14.09 5.09 -13.26
CA LEU A 126 15.32 4.34 -13.61
C LEU A 126 16.62 4.85 -12.93
N ARG A 127 16.56 5.97 -12.20
CA ARG A 127 17.62 6.52 -11.33
C ARG A 127 17.12 6.87 -9.93
N GLY A 128 15.89 6.45 -9.61
CA GLY A 128 15.26 6.79 -8.35
C GLY A 128 15.89 6.09 -7.15
N PHE A 129 15.33 6.36 -5.98
CA PHE A 129 15.73 5.78 -4.71
C PHE A 129 15.85 4.26 -4.78
N LEU A 130 14.87 3.55 -5.38
CA LEU A 130 14.89 2.09 -5.46
C LEU A 130 16.10 1.57 -6.25
N GLU A 131 16.42 2.15 -7.40
CA GLU A 131 17.57 1.75 -8.21
C GLU A 131 18.89 1.98 -7.45
N SER A 132 19.00 3.11 -6.75
CA SER A 132 20.16 3.41 -5.92
C SER A 132 20.36 2.37 -4.81
N GLN A 133 19.27 1.92 -4.18
CA GLN A 133 19.32 0.93 -3.11
C GLN A 133 19.61 -0.47 -3.65
N MET A 134 19.05 -0.85 -4.81
CA MET A 134 19.38 -2.11 -5.47
C MET A 134 20.86 -2.17 -5.87
N GLN A 135 21.40 -1.09 -6.45
CA GLN A 135 22.80 -1.02 -6.85
C GLN A 135 23.75 -1.14 -5.63
N ARG A 136 23.41 -0.45 -4.53
CA ARG A 136 24.17 -0.56 -3.28
C ARG A 136 24.08 -1.97 -2.69
N PHE A 137 22.89 -2.56 -2.67
CA PHE A 137 22.71 -3.95 -2.23
C PHE A 137 23.55 -4.92 -3.08
N TYR A 138 23.53 -4.78 -4.40
CA TYR A 138 24.34 -5.61 -5.28
C TYR A 138 25.82 -5.51 -4.95
N LYS A 139 26.34 -4.29 -4.75
CA LYS A 139 27.76 -4.09 -4.43
C LYS A 139 28.11 -4.61 -3.03
N GLU A 140 27.43 -4.10 -2.00
CA GLU A 140 27.78 -4.29 -0.59
C GLU A 140 27.39 -5.69 -0.06
N ALA A 141 26.23 -6.23 -0.47
CA ALA A 141 25.70 -7.48 0.09
C ALA A 141 25.96 -8.69 -0.80
N PHE A 142 25.96 -8.52 -2.13
CA PHE A 142 26.15 -9.64 -3.06
C PHE A 142 27.58 -9.75 -3.57
N ALA A 143 28.10 -8.73 -4.27
CA ALA A 143 29.39 -8.79 -4.96
C ALA A 143 30.55 -9.03 -4.01
N ASP A 144 30.61 -8.30 -2.90
CA ASP A 144 31.64 -8.47 -1.86
C ASP A 144 31.63 -9.86 -1.21
N ASN A 145 30.53 -10.61 -1.33
CA ASN A 145 30.32 -11.93 -0.71
C ASN A 145 29.99 -13.02 -1.74
N VAL A 146 30.33 -12.84 -3.01
CA VAL A 146 29.84 -13.71 -4.10
C VAL A 146 30.26 -15.18 -3.91
N ASP A 147 31.49 -15.45 -3.51
CA ASP A 147 31.99 -16.82 -3.31
C ASP A 147 31.24 -17.53 -2.17
N LEU A 148 30.90 -16.81 -1.10
CA LEU A 148 30.10 -17.33 0.00
C LEU A 148 28.69 -17.71 -0.47
N TRP A 149 28.09 -16.90 -1.33
CA TRP A 149 26.77 -17.18 -1.89
C TRP A 149 26.79 -18.37 -2.84
N ILE A 150 27.82 -18.47 -3.69
CA ILE A 150 28.04 -19.61 -4.58
C ILE A 150 28.17 -20.90 -3.76
N ASP A 151 28.97 -20.89 -2.69
CA ASP A 151 29.18 -22.07 -1.86
C ASP A 151 27.89 -22.54 -1.18
N ARG A 152 27.12 -21.60 -0.61
CA ARG A 152 25.80 -21.89 0.01
C ARG A 152 24.79 -22.42 -0.99
N ALA A 153 24.82 -21.93 -2.24
CA ALA A 153 23.87 -22.32 -3.28
C ALA A 153 24.02 -23.80 -3.68
N LYS A 154 25.23 -24.37 -3.58
CA LYS A 154 25.50 -25.80 -3.90
C LYS A 154 24.57 -26.76 -3.17
N ASN A 155 24.17 -26.42 -1.94
CA ASN A 155 23.35 -27.29 -1.09
C ASN A 155 21.94 -26.73 -0.81
N ALA A 156 21.68 -25.45 -1.10
CA ALA A 156 20.43 -24.79 -0.69
C ALA A 156 20.06 -23.58 -1.56
N GLU A 157 20.06 -23.75 -2.88
CA GLU A 157 19.78 -22.68 -3.87
C GLU A 157 18.55 -21.81 -3.52
N ASN A 158 17.38 -22.43 -3.28
CA ASN A 158 16.16 -21.70 -2.94
C ASN A 158 16.28 -20.91 -1.64
N ARG A 159 17.03 -21.42 -0.65
CA ARG A 159 17.27 -20.70 0.61
C ARG A 159 18.16 -19.48 0.38
N VAL A 160 19.13 -19.55 -0.52
CA VAL A 160 19.96 -18.41 -0.91
C VAL A 160 19.10 -17.33 -1.57
N LYS A 161 18.29 -17.70 -2.58
CA LYS A 161 17.36 -16.77 -3.24
C LYS A 161 16.46 -16.05 -2.23
N SER A 162 15.81 -16.78 -1.33
CA SER A 162 14.96 -16.17 -0.31
C SER A 162 15.74 -15.31 0.69
N SER A 163 17.01 -15.63 0.97
CA SER A 163 17.82 -14.87 1.92
C SER A 163 18.26 -13.53 1.32
N LEU A 164 18.73 -13.53 0.07
CA LEU A 164 19.09 -12.30 -0.64
C LEU A 164 17.88 -11.37 -0.75
N LEU A 165 16.70 -11.91 -1.10
CA LEU A 165 15.46 -11.13 -1.14
C LEU A 165 15.11 -10.52 0.23
N ARG A 166 15.18 -11.32 1.31
CA ARG A 166 14.92 -10.80 2.68
C ARG A 166 15.90 -9.69 3.07
N MET A 167 17.17 -9.81 2.68
CA MET A 167 18.18 -8.78 2.97
C MET A 167 17.88 -7.48 2.22
N LEU A 168 17.49 -7.56 0.94
CA LEU A 168 17.07 -6.39 0.17
C LEU A 168 15.84 -5.73 0.78
N ILE A 169 14.79 -6.51 1.10
CA ILE A 169 13.57 -6.00 1.75
C ILE A 169 13.90 -5.35 3.09
N SER A 170 14.70 -6.01 3.93
CA SER A 170 15.08 -5.47 5.25
C SER A 170 15.81 -4.13 5.14
N ARG A 171 16.61 -3.95 4.08
CA ARG A 171 17.29 -2.67 3.83
C ARG A 171 16.30 -1.57 3.46
N LEU A 172 15.38 -1.87 2.54
CA LEU A 172 14.33 -0.92 2.14
C LEU A 172 13.44 -0.54 3.33
N ASP A 173 13.10 -1.51 4.18
CA ASP A 173 12.34 -1.31 5.42
C ASP A 173 13.05 -0.33 6.35
N CYS A 174 14.36 -0.49 6.58
CA CYS A 174 15.14 0.43 7.43
C CYS A 174 15.14 1.88 6.95
N GLU A 175 15.22 2.11 5.63
CA GLU A 175 15.22 3.46 5.07
C GLU A 175 13.83 4.11 5.17
N SER A 176 12.75 3.32 5.09
CA SER A 176 11.36 3.81 5.16
C SER A 176 10.98 4.42 6.51
N PHE A 177 11.63 4.02 7.61
CA PHE A 177 11.30 4.49 8.97
C PHE A 177 12.00 5.80 9.36
N MET A 178 12.74 6.43 8.45
CA MET A 178 13.52 7.64 8.75
C MET A 178 12.67 8.94 8.75
N HIS A 179 11.37 8.85 8.46
CA HIS A 179 10.46 9.99 8.38
C HIS A 179 9.29 9.83 9.37
N ASP A 180 9.15 10.78 10.31
CA ASP A 180 8.13 10.82 11.36
C ASP A 180 6.89 11.57 10.86
N GLU A 181 6.18 10.97 9.90
CA GLU A 181 4.93 11.51 9.37
C GLU A 181 3.77 10.54 9.57
N ASN A 182 2.55 11.08 9.66
CA ASN A 182 1.33 10.27 9.75
C ASN A 182 1.14 9.48 8.45
N SER A 183 0.86 8.18 8.55
CA SER A 183 0.55 7.35 7.39
C SER A 183 -0.75 7.74 6.70
N TYR A 184 -0.73 7.70 5.37
CA TYR A 184 -1.94 7.77 4.55
C TYR A 184 -2.74 6.45 4.61
N PRO A 185 -4.08 6.48 4.49
CA PRO A 185 -4.92 5.29 4.42
C PRO A 185 -4.47 4.23 3.41
N GLU A 186 -3.96 4.66 2.27
CA GLU A 186 -3.51 3.82 1.17
C GLU A 186 -2.33 2.91 1.57
N GLU A 187 -1.52 3.32 2.55
CA GLU A 187 -0.39 2.52 3.04
C GLU A 187 -0.85 1.27 3.81
N PHE A 188 -2.05 1.29 4.39
CA PHE A 188 -2.56 0.20 5.22
C PHE A 188 -2.81 -1.08 4.44
N TYR A 189 -2.96 -1.00 3.11
CA TYR A 189 -3.34 -2.14 2.29
C TYR A 189 -2.36 -2.35 1.13
N VAL A 190 -2.00 -3.60 0.90
CA VAL A 190 -1.19 -4.02 -0.23
C VAL A 190 -1.95 -5.01 -1.10
N PRO A 191 -1.85 -4.92 -2.44
CA PRO A 191 -2.42 -5.91 -3.33
C PRO A 191 -1.86 -7.30 -3.03
N VAL A 192 -2.70 -8.32 -3.13
CA VAL A 192 -2.27 -9.73 -3.03
C VAL A 192 -1.93 -10.22 -4.44
N ILE A 193 -0.74 -10.81 -4.59
CA ILE A 193 -0.21 -11.28 -5.88
C ILE A 193 -0.63 -12.74 -6.16
N ASP A 194 -1.12 -13.44 -5.15
CA ASP A 194 -1.56 -14.82 -5.22
C ASP A 194 -2.88 -15.04 -4.43
N SER A 195 -3.41 -16.25 -4.46
CA SER A 195 -4.59 -16.63 -3.67
C SER A 195 -4.24 -17.20 -2.28
N ASN A 196 -3.00 -17.02 -1.82
CA ASN A 196 -2.57 -17.58 -0.55
C ASN A 196 -3.13 -16.78 0.63
N LEU A 197 -3.31 -17.50 1.74
CA LEU A 197 -3.77 -16.91 3.00
C LEU A 197 -2.58 -16.45 3.84
N TYR A 198 -2.57 -15.18 4.23
CA TYR A 198 -1.55 -14.58 5.07
C TYR A 198 -2.16 -14.01 6.36
N THR A 199 -1.34 -13.81 7.38
CA THR A 199 -1.74 -12.97 8.51
C THR A 199 -2.00 -11.55 8.03
N GLY A 200 -3.12 -10.97 8.44
CA GLY A 200 -3.62 -9.69 7.94
C GLY A 200 -4.41 -9.77 6.63
N SER A 201 -4.59 -10.97 6.05
CA SER A 201 -5.54 -11.14 4.94
C SER A 201 -6.95 -10.76 5.39
N VAL A 202 -7.66 -10.03 4.53
CA VAL A 202 -9.09 -9.78 4.68
C VAL A 202 -9.82 -10.87 3.91
N VAL A 203 -10.82 -11.48 4.55
CA VAL A 203 -11.61 -12.55 3.96
C VAL A 203 -13.10 -12.26 4.11
N ARG A 204 -13.88 -12.71 3.15
CA ARG A 204 -15.33 -12.50 3.10
C ARG A 204 -16.06 -13.82 3.24
N SER A 205 -17.00 -13.91 4.17
CA SER A 205 -17.87 -15.07 4.28
C SER A 205 -18.75 -15.19 3.04
N LYS A 206 -18.74 -16.37 2.41
CA LYS A 206 -19.62 -16.69 1.28
C LYS A 206 -21.10 -16.77 1.66
N LEU A 207 -21.38 -17.04 2.95
CA LEU A 207 -22.74 -17.18 3.44
C LEU A 207 -23.37 -15.82 3.80
N THR A 208 -22.63 -14.98 4.54
CA THR A 208 -23.18 -13.74 5.11
C THR A 208 -22.70 -12.48 4.41
N GLY A 209 -21.63 -12.56 3.60
CA GLY A 209 -20.94 -11.39 3.06
C GLY A 209 -20.11 -10.62 4.10
N GLN A 210 -20.14 -11.03 5.38
CA GLN A 210 -19.38 -10.38 6.45
C GLN A 210 -17.88 -10.55 6.24
N ARG A 211 -17.12 -9.48 6.50
CA ARG A 211 -15.66 -9.47 6.39
C ARG A 211 -15.00 -9.79 7.72
N PHE A 212 -13.83 -10.44 7.62
CA PHE A 212 -12.99 -10.83 8.74
C PHE A 212 -11.52 -10.59 8.42
N VAL A 213 -10.71 -10.45 9.46
CA VAL A 213 -9.25 -10.34 9.36
C VAL A 213 -8.60 -11.58 9.95
N VAL A 214 -7.66 -12.17 9.22
CA VAL A 214 -6.87 -13.33 9.67
C VAL A 214 -5.80 -12.88 10.67
N LEU A 215 -5.90 -13.36 11.91
CA LEU A 215 -4.95 -13.06 12.98
C LEU A 215 -4.08 -14.25 13.39
N SER A 216 -4.21 -15.40 12.71
CA SER A 216 -3.28 -16.52 12.90
C SER A 216 -1.83 -16.10 12.68
N PRO A 217 -0.87 -16.48 13.56
CA PRO A 217 0.53 -16.15 13.37
C PRO A 217 1.08 -16.61 12.02
N ALA A 218 1.89 -15.76 11.38
CA ALA A 218 2.42 -16.03 10.04
C ALA A 218 3.18 -17.36 9.96
N CYS A 219 3.92 -17.71 11.02
CA CYS A 219 4.70 -18.95 11.11
C CYS A 219 3.85 -20.22 11.04
N ASP A 220 2.58 -20.14 11.45
CA ASP A 220 1.64 -21.27 11.44
C ASP A 220 0.96 -21.44 10.08
N LEU A 221 0.83 -20.34 9.32
CA LEU A 221 0.24 -20.31 7.98
C LEU A 221 1.22 -20.72 6.87
N VAL A 222 2.53 -20.76 7.14
CA VAL A 222 3.52 -21.20 6.15
C VAL A 222 3.26 -22.65 5.75
N ILE A 223 3.06 -22.87 4.45
CA ILE A 223 2.92 -24.21 3.85
C ILE A 223 4.27 -24.94 3.96
N ARG A 224 4.28 -26.08 4.65
CA ARG A 224 5.45 -26.97 4.73
C ARG A 224 4.97 -28.37 4.36
N ASN A 225 5.49 -28.96 3.28
CA ASN A 225 5.03 -30.24 2.75
C ASN A 225 3.53 -30.20 2.39
N GLU A 226 3.16 -29.33 1.45
CA GLU A 226 1.80 -29.20 0.84
C GLU A 226 0.68 -28.66 1.73
N LYS A 227 0.83 -28.64 3.06
CA LYS A 227 -0.16 -28.03 3.98
C LYS A 227 0.51 -27.19 5.08
N PRO A 228 -0.16 -26.15 5.60
CA PRO A 228 0.32 -25.48 6.81
C PRO A 228 0.15 -26.38 8.03
N LYS A 229 0.95 -26.12 9.07
CA LYS A 229 0.89 -26.88 10.34
C LYS A 229 -0.40 -26.59 11.13
N ILE A 230 -1.04 -25.46 10.83
CA ILE A 230 -2.20 -24.97 11.57
C ILE A 230 -3.43 -25.87 11.37
N LYS A 231 -4.16 -26.13 12.46
CA LYS A 231 -5.44 -26.85 12.40
C LYS A 231 -6.62 -25.90 12.15
N SER A 232 -6.54 -24.72 12.75
CA SER A 232 -7.61 -23.72 12.73
C SER A 232 -7.07 -22.31 12.50
N ILE A 233 -7.75 -21.54 11.68
CA ILE A 233 -7.45 -20.14 11.39
C ILE A 233 -8.23 -19.27 12.37
N THR A 234 -7.54 -18.37 13.06
CA THR A 234 -8.15 -17.36 13.92
C THR A 234 -8.56 -16.16 13.08
N LEU A 235 -9.83 -15.79 13.16
CA LEU A 235 -10.40 -14.63 12.50
C LEU A 235 -11.02 -13.67 13.52
N CYS A 236 -10.94 -12.37 13.26
CA CYS A 236 -11.73 -11.36 13.94
C CYS A 236 -12.65 -10.66 12.95
N GLU A 237 -13.88 -10.38 13.36
CA GLU A 237 -14.85 -9.66 12.54
C GLU A 237 -14.37 -8.24 12.24
N LEU A 238 -14.50 -7.81 10.98
CA LEU A 238 -14.29 -6.44 10.55
C LEU A 238 -15.64 -5.72 10.51
N GLN A 239 -15.92 -4.97 11.55
CA GLN A 239 -17.20 -4.31 11.77
C GLN A 239 -17.24 -2.94 11.09
N SER A 240 -18.34 -2.61 10.42
CA SER A 240 -18.50 -1.31 9.77
C SER A 240 -18.64 -0.19 10.81
N ILE A 241 -18.48 1.07 10.40
CA ILE A 241 -18.63 2.21 11.31
C ILE A 241 -20.08 2.32 11.82
N GLU A 242 -21.06 1.93 11.01
CA GLU A 242 -22.50 1.94 11.32
C GLU A 242 -22.86 0.99 12.46
N SER A 243 -22.17 -0.16 12.54
CA SER A 243 -22.35 -1.10 13.65
C SER A 243 -21.98 -0.51 15.01
N HIS A 244 -21.25 0.61 15.03
CA HIS A 244 -20.87 1.35 16.24
C HIS A 244 -21.76 2.59 16.49
N GLY A 245 -22.89 2.68 15.78
CA GLY A 245 -23.90 3.73 15.96
C GLY A 245 -23.61 5.03 15.18
N PHE A 246 -22.64 5.01 14.28
CA PHE A 246 -22.28 6.16 13.45
C PHE A 246 -22.98 6.08 12.09
N GLN A 247 -23.85 7.03 11.78
CA GLN A 247 -24.55 7.05 10.49
C GLN A 247 -23.69 7.71 9.42
N ILE A 248 -23.42 7.01 8.31
CA ILE A 248 -22.89 7.61 7.09
C ILE A 248 -24.08 7.98 6.20
N GLY A 249 -24.36 9.27 6.07
CA GLY A 249 -25.33 9.79 5.09
C GLY A 249 -24.67 10.27 3.80
N ASN A 250 -25.48 10.75 2.85
CA ASN A 250 -25.02 11.19 1.53
C ASN A 250 -24.16 12.49 1.53
N ASP A 251 -24.07 13.21 2.66
CA ASP A 251 -23.26 14.44 2.81
C ASP A 251 -22.36 14.38 4.06
N PRO A 252 -21.11 13.86 3.95
CA PRO A 252 -20.23 13.57 5.08
C PRO A 252 -19.92 14.75 6.02
N GLN A 253 -20.09 16.00 5.57
CA GLN A 253 -19.80 17.18 6.40
C GLN A 253 -20.90 17.49 7.43
N LEU A 254 -22.11 16.93 7.27
CA LEU A 254 -23.29 17.24 8.07
C LEU A 254 -23.64 16.20 9.16
N PHE A 255 -23.03 15.01 9.19
CA PHE A 255 -23.52 13.90 10.03
C PHE A 255 -22.83 13.67 11.37
N PHE A 256 -21.62 14.20 11.58
CA PHE A 256 -20.91 13.99 12.85
C PHE A 256 -20.99 15.21 13.74
N SER A 257 -21.67 15.08 14.87
CA SER A 257 -21.60 16.09 15.93
C SER A 257 -20.16 16.22 16.44
N ASN A 258 -19.84 17.32 17.13
CA ASN A 258 -18.53 17.45 17.79
C ASN A 258 -18.28 16.31 18.79
N GLY A 259 -19.33 15.74 19.39
CA GLY A 259 -19.25 14.56 20.24
C GLY A 259 -18.84 13.31 19.46
N ASP A 260 -19.45 13.08 18.30
CA ASP A 260 -19.13 11.93 17.44
C ASP A 260 -17.70 12.00 16.92
N LYS A 261 -17.25 13.19 16.48
CA LYS A 261 -15.86 13.40 16.07
C LYS A 261 -14.86 13.10 17.18
N LYS A 262 -15.17 13.48 18.42
CA LYS A 262 -14.33 13.18 19.59
C LYS A 262 -14.29 11.67 19.88
N LYS A 263 -15.45 11.00 19.80
CA LYS A 263 -15.56 9.55 20.01
C LYS A 263 -14.84 8.75 18.92
N LEU A 264 -15.02 9.11 17.65
CA LEU A 264 -14.29 8.54 16.52
C LEU A 264 -12.79 8.79 16.62
N GLY A 265 -12.38 10.01 17.00
CA GLY A 265 -10.99 10.33 17.26
C GLY A 265 -10.37 9.41 18.32
N ALA A 266 -11.07 9.16 19.43
CA ALA A 266 -10.62 8.23 20.47
C ALA A 266 -10.54 6.78 19.98
N LEU A 267 -11.50 6.34 19.16
CA LEU A 267 -11.51 5.02 18.52
C LEU A 267 -10.36 4.85 17.51
N PHE A 268 -10.07 5.86 16.69
CA PHE A 268 -9.01 5.83 15.68
C PHE A 268 -7.62 5.90 16.32
N GLN A 269 -7.45 6.77 17.30
CA GLN A 269 -6.21 6.92 18.06
C GLN A 269 -6.01 5.78 19.07
N ASN A 270 -7.04 4.94 19.26
CA ASN A 270 -7.03 3.83 20.19
C ASN A 270 -6.58 4.26 21.59
N SER A 271 -7.12 5.38 22.09
CA SER A 271 -6.70 5.97 23.37
C SER A 271 -6.82 4.96 24.51
N ASN A 272 -5.71 4.68 25.19
CA ASN A 272 -5.56 3.60 26.18
C ASN A 272 -6.39 3.78 27.46
N ASP A 273 -7.03 4.94 27.65
CA ASP A 273 -7.69 5.28 28.91
C ASP A 273 -9.11 4.69 29.04
N ASP A 274 -9.72 4.25 27.93
CA ASP A 274 -11.06 3.65 27.96
C ASP A 274 -11.01 2.15 27.63
N LYS A 275 -11.53 1.33 28.57
CA LYS A 275 -11.65 -0.13 28.42
C LYS A 275 -12.51 -0.51 27.20
N GLU A 276 -13.40 0.38 26.76
CA GLU A 276 -14.23 0.19 25.58
C GLU A 276 -13.43 0.27 24.26
N TYR A 277 -12.47 1.18 24.12
CA TYR A 277 -11.81 1.39 22.81
C TYR A 277 -10.69 0.39 22.54
N ILE A 278 -10.08 -0.14 23.60
CA ILE A 278 -8.96 -1.07 23.49
C ILE A 278 -9.36 -2.48 23.00
N ARG A 279 -10.66 -2.74 22.78
CA ARG A 279 -11.17 -4.00 22.17
C ARG A 279 -11.31 -3.92 20.64
N TYR A 280 -11.09 -2.74 20.06
CA TYR A 280 -11.21 -2.51 18.63
C TYR A 280 -9.90 -2.03 18.02
N HIS A 281 -9.67 -2.33 16.75
CA HIS A 281 -8.59 -1.74 15.96
C HIS A 281 -9.16 -1.14 14.68
N TRP A 282 -8.95 0.16 14.47
CA TRP A 282 -9.41 0.85 13.27
C TRP A 282 -8.56 0.51 12.05
N LEU A 283 -9.22 0.17 10.95
CA LEU A 283 -8.65 0.11 9.62
C LEU A 283 -9.30 1.18 8.73
N PRO A 284 -8.51 2.01 8.04
CA PRO A 284 -9.05 3.13 7.29
C PRO A 284 -9.77 2.68 6.01
N TYR A 285 -10.68 3.52 5.52
CA TYR A 285 -11.32 3.33 4.22
C TYR A 285 -10.34 3.64 3.08
N THR A 286 -10.40 2.85 2.01
CA THR A 286 -9.79 3.14 0.71
C THR A 286 -10.74 2.73 -0.42
N LYS A 287 -10.42 3.10 -1.66
CA LYS A 287 -11.19 2.66 -2.85
C LYS A 287 -11.32 1.13 -2.95
N ASN A 288 -10.35 0.37 -2.43
CA ASN A 288 -10.28 -1.08 -2.58
C ASN A 288 -10.84 -1.84 -1.36
N ILE A 289 -10.76 -1.25 -0.16
CA ILE A 289 -11.24 -1.85 1.09
C ILE A 289 -12.00 -0.79 1.89
N GLU A 290 -13.24 -1.10 2.27
CA GLU A 290 -14.11 -0.20 3.04
C GLU A 290 -13.58 0.16 4.45
N GLY A 291 -12.66 -0.64 4.99
CA GLY A 291 -12.12 -0.46 6.33
C GLY A 291 -13.11 -0.90 7.42
N GLY A 292 -12.96 -0.35 8.62
CA GLY A 292 -13.82 -0.66 9.77
C GLY A 292 -13.03 -0.97 11.04
N PHE A 293 -13.73 -1.48 12.05
CA PHE A 293 -13.16 -1.88 13.33
C PHE A 293 -12.97 -3.39 13.41
N ILE A 294 -11.73 -3.83 13.54
CA ILE A 294 -11.45 -5.22 13.90
C ILE A 294 -11.90 -5.42 15.35
N ASN A 295 -12.87 -6.31 15.54
CA ASN A 295 -13.39 -6.61 16.87
C ASN A 295 -12.62 -7.77 17.52
N PHE A 296 -11.84 -7.46 18.55
CA PHE A 296 -11.06 -8.46 19.27
C PHE A 296 -11.86 -9.28 20.28
N THR A 297 -13.12 -8.91 20.59
CA THR A 297 -13.90 -9.57 21.65
C THR A 297 -14.40 -10.97 21.30
N MET A 298 -14.59 -11.27 20.02
CA MET A 298 -15.16 -12.54 19.55
C MET A 298 -14.34 -13.12 18.40
N PRO A 299 -13.10 -13.59 18.66
CA PRO A 299 -12.33 -14.30 17.66
C PRO A 299 -13.01 -15.64 17.38
N ILE A 300 -13.18 -15.94 16.09
CA ILE A 300 -13.66 -17.24 15.64
C ILE A 300 -12.47 -18.08 15.20
N SER A 301 -12.58 -19.40 15.35
CA SER A 301 -11.55 -20.35 14.94
C SER A 301 -12.14 -21.30 13.91
N GLU A 302 -11.70 -21.15 12.67
CA GLU A 302 -12.22 -21.90 11.52
C GLU A 302 -11.27 -23.00 11.11
N LEU A 303 -11.77 -24.20 10.82
CA LEU A 303 -10.92 -25.32 10.42
C LEU A 303 -10.29 -25.04 9.05
N TYR A 304 -8.96 -25.21 8.95
CA TYR A 304 -8.23 -24.93 7.71
C TYR A 304 -8.77 -25.73 6.51
N GLY A 305 -9.17 -26.98 6.73
CA GLY A 305 -9.60 -27.90 5.67
C GLY A 305 -10.89 -27.48 4.95
N ILE A 306 -11.76 -26.69 5.57
CA ILE A 306 -13.02 -26.19 5.00
C ILE A 306 -13.00 -24.67 4.77
N PHE A 307 -11.89 -24.02 5.08
CA PHE A 307 -11.81 -22.55 5.10
C PHE A 307 -12.14 -21.94 3.73
N PHE A 308 -11.51 -22.43 2.67
CA PHE A 308 -11.70 -21.91 1.32
C PHE A 308 -13.08 -22.25 0.73
N GLU A 309 -13.82 -23.19 1.33
CA GLU A 309 -15.22 -23.46 0.99
C GLU A 309 -16.17 -22.40 1.57
N MET A 310 -15.79 -21.80 2.71
CA MET A 310 -16.62 -20.85 3.46
C MET A 310 -16.26 -19.39 3.20
N TYR A 311 -15.03 -19.12 2.77
CA TYR A 311 -14.50 -17.76 2.63
C TYR A 311 -13.84 -17.53 1.27
N ASP A 312 -13.99 -16.30 0.77
CA ASP A 312 -13.18 -15.75 -0.31
C ASP A 312 -12.08 -14.85 0.29
N VAL A 313 -10.88 -14.90 -0.29
CA VAL A 313 -9.77 -14.03 0.07
C VAL A 313 -9.85 -12.77 -0.77
N GLU A 314 -9.88 -11.59 -0.13
CA GLU A 314 -9.92 -10.31 -0.84
C GLU A 314 -8.60 -10.05 -1.58
N THR A 315 -8.65 -9.26 -2.65
CA THR A 315 -7.50 -8.93 -3.50
C THR A 315 -6.49 -7.97 -2.86
N TYR A 316 -6.80 -7.46 -1.68
CA TYR A 316 -5.93 -6.62 -0.86
C TYR A 316 -5.84 -7.19 0.56
N ARG A 317 -4.68 -7.05 1.18
CA ARG A 317 -4.44 -7.43 2.57
C ARG A 317 -3.83 -6.29 3.35
N ILE A 318 -3.91 -6.35 4.67
CA ILE A 318 -3.27 -5.37 5.53
C ILE A 318 -1.74 -5.46 5.36
N ALA A 319 -1.08 -4.32 5.19
CA ALA A 319 0.36 -4.28 4.97
C ALA A 319 1.12 -4.85 6.18
N PRO A 320 2.18 -5.65 5.98
CA PRO A 320 2.87 -6.34 7.07
C PRO A 320 3.36 -5.46 8.22
N VAL A 321 3.68 -4.18 7.93
CA VAL A 321 4.10 -3.20 8.94
C VAL A 321 3.01 -2.92 9.98
N PHE A 322 1.74 -2.81 9.55
CA PHE A 322 0.60 -2.58 10.44
C PHE A 322 0.08 -3.86 11.10
N VAL A 323 0.23 -5.02 10.45
CA VAL A 323 -0.15 -6.33 11.02
C VAL A 323 0.52 -6.60 12.36
N LYS A 324 1.81 -6.22 12.51
CA LYS A 324 2.54 -6.37 13.78
C LYS A 324 1.85 -5.63 14.92
N ASN A 325 1.38 -4.41 14.68
CA ASN A 325 0.65 -3.63 15.67
C ASN A 325 -0.70 -4.28 16.01
N ILE A 326 -1.45 -4.72 15.01
CA ILE A 326 -2.74 -5.40 15.21
C ILE A 326 -2.58 -6.65 16.07
N LEU A 327 -1.61 -7.52 15.74
CA LEU A 327 -1.35 -8.74 16.51
C LEU A 327 -0.89 -8.44 17.94
N SER A 328 -0.04 -7.42 18.12
CA SER A 328 0.38 -6.98 19.45
C SER A 328 -0.82 -6.53 20.27
N ARG A 329 -1.74 -5.76 19.69
CA ARG A 329 -2.94 -5.27 20.38
C ARG A 329 -3.93 -6.38 20.68
N PHE A 330 -4.16 -7.28 19.73
CA PHE A 330 -4.95 -8.49 19.93
C PHE A 330 -4.41 -9.31 21.10
N SER A 331 -3.10 -9.58 21.11
CA SER A 331 -2.43 -10.32 22.18
C SER A 331 -2.55 -9.59 23.52
N SER A 332 -2.31 -8.28 23.55
CA SER A 332 -2.42 -7.45 24.75
C SER A 332 -3.86 -7.39 25.29
N TYR A 333 -4.88 -7.42 24.44
CA TYR A 333 -6.28 -7.48 24.85
C TYR A 333 -6.57 -8.75 25.65
N TYR A 334 -6.11 -9.92 25.16
CA TYR A 334 -6.31 -11.21 25.82
C TYR A 334 -5.35 -11.48 26.99
N ALA A 335 -4.20 -10.83 27.02
CA ALA A 335 -3.24 -10.95 28.12
C ALA A 335 -3.65 -10.16 29.37
N ARG A 336 -4.75 -9.39 29.33
CA ARG A 336 -5.23 -8.63 30.50
C ARG A 336 -5.62 -9.57 31.62
N GLN A 337 -4.81 -9.54 32.68
CA GLN A 337 -5.22 -10.08 33.97
C GLN A 337 -6.06 -9.02 34.66
N GLY A 338 -7.35 -9.30 34.86
CA GLY A 338 -8.18 -8.48 35.74
C GLY A 338 -7.73 -8.66 37.19
N GLN A 339 -7.53 -7.57 37.92
CA GLN A 339 -7.59 -7.64 39.37
C GLN A 339 -9.06 -7.95 39.73
N PRO A 340 -9.35 -8.92 40.61
CA PRO A 340 -10.71 -9.12 41.12
C PRO A 340 -11.23 -7.79 41.68
N ASP A 341 -12.51 -7.49 41.45
CA ASP A 341 -13.14 -6.33 42.06
C ASP A 341 -13.04 -6.47 43.59
N LEU A 342 -12.14 -5.69 44.19
CA LEU A 342 -12.08 -5.55 45.63
C LEU A 342 -13.23 -4.65 46.05
N VAL A 343 -13.94 -5.01 47.12
CA VAL A 343 -14.91 -4.11 47.76
C VAL A 343 -14.11 -2.88 48.27
N PRO A 344 -14.26 -1.71 47.62
CA PRO A 344 -13.39 -0.57 47.91
C PRO A 344 -13.56 -0.08 49.35
N GLU A 345 -14.78 -0.18 49.88
CA GLU A 345 -15.15 0.24 51.23
C GLU A 345 -14.39 -0.59 52.28
N GLU A 346 -14.40 -1.92 52.17
CA GLU A 346 -13.69 -2.80 53.11
C GLU A 346 -12.17 -2.58 53.06
N SER A 347 -11.64 -2.36 51.86
CA SER A 347 -10.22 -2.09 51.65
C SER A 347 -9.83 -0.75 52.27
N MET A 348 -10.67 0.28 52.12
CA MET A 348 -10.46 1.60 52.71
C MET A 348 -10.59 1.59 54.23
N GLU A 349 -11.61 0.93 54.79
CA GLU A 349 -11.77 0.80 56.24
C GLU A 349 -10.55 0.15 56.89
N LYS A 350 -10.03 -0.91 56.26
CA LYS A 350 -8.84 -1.61 56.73
C LYS A 350 -7.58 -0.74 56.65
N MET A 351 -7.45 0.06 55.60
CA MET A 351 -6.35 1.03 55.45
C MET A 351 -6.41 2.14 56.50
N ILE A 352 -7.61 2.67 56.77
CA ILE A 352 -7.85 3.68 57.82
C ILE A 352 -7.53 3.09 59.20
N TRP A 353 -7.95 1.85 59.47
CA TRP A 353 -7.63 1.16 60.72
C TRP A 353 -6.11 0.97 60.89
N ILE A 354 -5.39 0.55 59.85
CA ILE A 354 -3.92 0.41 59.89
C ILE A 354 -3.24 1.75 60.17
N ALA A 355 -3.68 2.83 59.52
CA ALA A 355 -3.12 4.17 59.72
C ALA A 355 -3.28 4.64 61.17
N LYS A 356 -4.51 4.53 61.72
CA LYS A 356 -4.80 4.86 63.13
C LYS A 356 -3.99 3.98 64.10
N SER A 357 -3.81 2.70 63.77
CA SER A 357 -3.04 1.76 64.61
C SER A 357 -1.54 2.08 64.65
N LYS A 358 -1.01 2.76 63.62
CA LYS A 358 0.39 3.22 63.57
C LYS A 358 0.62 4.52 64.33
N GLU A 359 -0.39 5.39 64.42
CA GLU A 359 -0.34 6.60 65.26
C GLU A 359 -0.43 6.29 66.78
N ILE A 360 -0.89 5.08 67.14
CA ILE A 360 -1.10 4.67 68.54
C ILE A 360 0.12 3.93 69.14
N LYS A 361 1.18 3.66 68.37
CA LYS A 361 2.43 3.11 68.93
C LYS A 361 3.49 4.22 69.10
N PRO A 362 3.89 4.58 70.35
CA PRO A 362 5.08 5.37 70.61
C PRO A 362 6.37 4.62 70.26
#